data_AF-A0A2D6LPA5-F1
#
_entry.id   AF-A0A2D6LPA5-F1
#
_cell.length_a   1.000
_cell.length_b   1.000
_cell.length_c   1.000
_cell.angle_alpha   90.00
_cell.angle_beta   90.00
_cell.angle_gamma   90.00
#
_symmetry.space_group_name_H-M   'P 1'
#
loop_
_entity.id
_entity.type
_entity.pdbx_description
1 polymer ?
#
loop_
_entity_poly.entity_id
_entity_poly.type
_entity_poly.pdbx_seq_one_letter_code
_entity_poly.pdbx_strand_id
1 'polypeptide(L)'
;MVDRQTRVKKKKFRKTPGSNTAIQYTRDKNSKARDPITGKQLSGTGNQSKAIVRGLAKSKRRPSVAFGGILGSKTRREVWENYALVDSGRKDITDIPIKLKKFVKVKEASK
;
A
#
# COMPACT_ATOMS: atom_id res chain seq x y z
N MET A 1 19.28 3.10 -32.46
CA MET A 1 18.33 2.28 -31.66
C MET A 1 18.37 2.77 -30.22
N VAL A 2 17.35 3.48 -29.72
CA VAL A 2 17.34 4.00 -28.35
C VAL A 2 16.97 2.85 -27.40
N ASP A 3 17.89 2.48 -26.53
CA ASP A 3 17.73 1.35 -25.60
C ASP A 3 16.47 1.53 -24.74
N ARG A 4 15.60 0.52 -24.68
CA ARG A 4 14.26 0.59 -24.06
C ARG A 4 14.35 1.02 -22.59
N GLN A 5 15.49 0.74 -21.94
CA GLN A 5 15.85 1.14 -20.58
C GLN A 5 16.07 2.65 -20.37
N THR A 6 16.47 3.38 -21.41
CA THR A 6 16.77 4.83 -21.34
C THR A 6 15.52 5.68 -21.59
N ARG A 7 14.50 5.14 -22.28
CA ARG A 7 13.23 5.84 -22.57
C ARG A 7 12.36 6.09 -21.34
N VAL A 8 12.47 5.22 -20.33
CA VAL A 8 11.61 5.24 -19.13
C VAL A 8 12.18 6.15 -18.03
N LYS A 9 13.45 6.55 -18.11
CA LYS A 9 14.12 7.34 -17.06
C LYS A 9 14.00 8.84 -17.34
N LYS A 10 13.62 9.63 -16.35
CA LYS A 10 13.56 11.10 -16.47
C LYS A 10 14.98 11.68 -16.51
N LYS A 11 15.28 12.42 -17.58
CA LYS A 11 16.54 13.14 -17.76
C LYS A 11 16.50 14.46 -16.98
N LYS A 12 17.54 14.76 -16.21
CA LYS A 12 17.75 16.06 -15.57
C LYS A 12 19.16 16.56 -15.89
N PHE A 13 19.25 17.79 -16.37
CA PHE A 13 20.53 18.48 -16.54
C PHE A 13 21.02 18.97 -15.18
N ARG A 14 22.24 18.61 -14.79
CA ARG A 14 22.88 19.10 -13.57
C ARG A 14 24.31 19.51 -13.84
N LYS A 15 24.73 20.59 -13.17
CA LYS A 15 26.14 21.00 -13.12
C LYS A 15 26.91 20.02 -12.23
N THR A 16 28.04 19.54 -12.72
CA THR A 16 28.99 18.71 -11.99
C THR A 16 29.98 19.60 -11.23
N PRO A 17 30.72 19.06 -10.25
CA PRO A 17 31.72 19.83 -9.50
C PRO A 17 32.79 20.49 -10.39
N GLY A 18 33.10 19.90 -11.56
CA GLY A 18 34.02 20.47 -12.55
C GLY A 18 33.40 21.52 -13.47
N SER A 19 32.28 22.16 -13.08
CA SER A 19 31.55 23.18 -13.86
C SER A 19 30.91 22.69 -15.18
N ASN A 20 30.99 21.40 -15.50
CA ASN A 20 30.38 20.83 -16.69
C ASN A 20 28.90 20.51 -16.49
N THR A 21 28.07 20.64 -17.52
CA THR A 21 26.66 20.23 -17.46
C THR A 21 26.50 18.82 -18.01
N ALA A 22 25.99 17.90 -17.19
CA ALA A 22 25.77 16.50 -17.59
C ALA A 22 24.30 16.08 -17.44
N ILE A 23 23.85 15.15 -18.28
CA ILE A 23 22.52 14.53 -18.19
C ILE A 23 22.59 13.43 -17.12
N GLN A 24 21.86 13.60 -16.03
CA GLN A 24 21.65 12.56 -15.03
C GLN A 24 20.27 11.92 -15.20
N TYR A 25 20.24 10.59 -15.25
CA TYR A 25 19.00 9.82 -15.27
C TYR A 25 18.46 9.66 -13.86
N THR A 26 17.22 10.08 -13.67
CA THR A 26 16.51 9.96 -12.39
C THR A 26 15.36 8.96 -12.53
N ARG A 27 15.09 8.24 -11.44
CA ARG A 27 13.94 7.34 -11.34
C ARG A 27 12.68 8.15 -11.05
N ASP A 28 11.54 7.66 -11.53
CA ASP A 28 10.25 8.21 -11.15
C ASP A 28 9.94 8.02 -9.67
N LYS A 29 9.16 8.96 -9.13
CA LYS A 29 8.63 8.83 -7.77
C LYS A 29 7.52 7.79 -7.78
N ASN A 30 7.72 6.69 -7.08
CA ASN A 30 6.67 5.69 -6.91
C ASN A 30 5.49 6.27 -6.14
N SER A 31 4.30 5.81 -6.49
CA SER A 31 3.07 6.15 -5.80
C SER A 31 3.07 5.62 -4.35
N LYS A 32 2.28 6.27 -3.50
CA LYS A 32 1.98 5.79 -2.16
C LYS A 32 0.99 4.63 -2.22
N ALA A 33 0.90 3.88 -1.11
CA ALA A 33 -0.06 2.80 -0.99
C ALA A 33 -1.50 3.34 -1.07
N ARG A 34 -2.38 2.53 -1.65
CA ARG A 34 -3.81 2.80 -1.76
C ARG A 34 -4.59 1.70 -1.05
N ASP A 35 -5.70 2.09 -0.44
CA ASP A 35 -6.67 1.18 0.14
C ASP A 35 -7.31 0.34 -1.00
N PRO A 36 -7.34 -1.00 -0.90
CA PRO A 36 -7.91 -1.86 -1.93
C PRO A 36 -9.45 -1.75 -2.07
N ILE A 37 -10.15 -1.25 -1.05
CA ILE A 37 -11.62 -1.15 -1.04
C ILE A 37 -12.07 0.20 -1.60
N THR A 38 -11.45 1.28 -1.12
CA THR A 38 -11.86 2.66 -1.47
C THR A 38 -10.96 3.31 -2.51
N GLY A 39 -9.78 2.77 -2.78
CA GLY A 39 -8.78 3.37 -3.68
C GLY A 39 -8.08 4.61 -3.12
N LYS A 40 -8.43 5.05 -1.89
CA LYS A 40 -7.86 6.24 -1.26
C LYS A 40 -6.41 6.01 -0.85
N GLN A 41 -5.60 7.06 -0.87
CA GLN A 41 -4.21 7.01 -0.43
C GLN A 41 -4.12 6.75 1.08
N LEU A 42 -3.29 5.78 1.49
CA LEU A 42 -3.07 5.47 2.90
C LEU A 42 -2.14 6.51 3.56
N SER A 43 -2.54 7.00 4.73
CA SER A 43 -1.72 7.86 5.58
C SER A 43 -0.72 7.02 6.37
N GLY A 44 0.47 7.57 6.63
CA GLY A 44 1.51 6.89 7.41
C GLY A 44 2.24 5.76 6.68
N THR A 45 1.93 5.49 5.41
CA THR A 45 2.71 4.58 4.55
C THR A 45 3.59 5.36 3.58
N GLY A 46 4.86 4.96 3.50
CA GLY A 46 5.82 5.51 2.53
C GLY A 46 5.54 5.08 1.07
N ASN A 47 6.40 5.53 0.17
CA ASN A 47 6.34 5.18 -1.26
C ASN A 47 6.59 3.68 -1.46
N GLN A 48 5.82 3.06 -2.36
CA GLN A 48 5.73 1.60 -2.47
C GLN A 48 6.78 0.96 -3.39
N SER A 49 8.01 1.47 -3.43
CA SER A 49 9.08 0.74 -4.13
C SER A 49 9.40 -0.53 -3.35
N LYS A 50 9.06 -1.71 -3.90
CA LYS A 50 9.23 -3.00 -3.20
C LYS A 50 10.63 -3.17 -2.61
N ALA A 51 11.66 -2.84 -3.38
CA ALA A 51 13.06 -2.93 -2.95
C ALA A 51 13.36 -1.99 -1.77
N ILE A 52 12.92 -0.73 -1.85
CA ILE A 52 13.17 0.28 -0.81
C ILE A 52 12.38 -0.07 0.46
N VAL A 53 11.08 -0.40 0.32
CA VAL A 53 10.19 -0.72 1.45
C VAL A 53 10.69 -1.92 2.24
N ARG A 54 11.30 -2.92 1.58
CA ARG A 54 11.85 -4.10 2.26
C ARG A 54 13.00 -3.74 3.21
N GLY A 55 13.81 -2.74 2.86
CA GLY A 55 14.91 -2.25 3.69
C GLY A 55 14.51 -1.27 4.79
N LEU A 56 13.26 -0.82 4.84
CA LEU A 56 12.79 0.11 5.88
C LEU A 56 12.43 -0.62 7.19
N ALA A 57 12.65 0.05 8.31
CA ALA A 57 12.19 -0.40 9.63
C ALA A 57 10.66 -0.59 9.66
N LYS A 58 10.18 -1.51 10.51
CA LYS A 58 8.75 -1.87 10.61
C LYS A 58 7.84 -0.66 10.85
N SER A 59 8.26 0.27 11.71
CA SER A 59 7.55 1.51 12.05
C SER A 59 7.42 2.49 10.87
N LYS A 60 8.43 2.54 9.98
CA LYS A 60 8.39 3.37 8.76
C LYS A 60 7.59 2.72 7.63
N ARG A 61 7.44 1.39 7.66
CA ARG A 61 6.69 0.63 6.63
C ARG A 61 5.19 0.71 6.84
N ARG A 62 4.73 0.63 8.09
CA ARG A 62 3.31 0.58 8.43
C ARG A 62 3.02 1.17 9.81
N PRO A 63 1.84 1.78 9.98
CA PRO A 63 1.28 2.07 11.30
C PRO A 63 1.14 0.81 12.17
N SER A 64 1.18 0.98 13.50
CA SER A 64 1.12 -0.12 14.49
C SER A 64 -0.27 -0.77 14.63
N VAL A 65 -1.32 -0.06 14.22
CA VAL A 65 -2.71 -0.50 14.27
C VAL A 65 -2.99 -1.74 13.41
N ALA A 66 -4.01 -2.51 13.78
CA ALA A 66 -4.48 -3.66 13.00
C ALA A 66 -4.78 -3.27 11.55
N PHE A 67 -4.38 -4.10 10.59
CA PHE A 67 -4.47 -3.80 9.14
C PHE A 67 -3.78 -2.50 8.70
N GLY A 68 -2.86 -1.95 9.52
CA GLY A 68 -2.07 -0.77 9.22
C GLY A 68 -1.25 -0.95 7.93
N GLY A 69 -1.39 0.00 7.02
CA GLY A 69 -0.73 -0.01 5.71
C GLY A 69 -1.39 -0.90 4.65
N ILE A 70 -2.56 -1.47 4.96
CA ILE A 70 -3.41 -2.21 4.01
C ILE A 70 -4.76 -1.50 3.90
N LEU A 71 -5.40 -1.22 5.03
CA LEU A 71 -6.72 -0.60 5.10
C LEU A 71 -6.66 0.80 5.71
N GLY A 72 -7.48 1.71 5.16
CA GLY A 72 -7.76 3.02 5.74
C GLY A 72 -8.51 2.91 7.07
N SER A 73 -8.66 4.04 7.78
CA SER A 73 -9.35 4.08 9.07
C SER A 73 -10.82 3.67 8.98
N LYS A 74 -11.54 4.21 7.99
CA LYS A 74 -12.98 3.94 7.79
C LYS A 74 -13.23 2.48 7.44
N THR A 75 -12.52 1.95 6.44
CA THR A 75 -12.65 0.55 5.99
C THR A 75 -12.27 -0.42 7.09
N ARG A 76 -11.27 -0.10 7.90
CA ARG A 76 -10.92 -0.92 9.07
C ARG A 76 -12.05 -0.97 10.09
N ARG A 77 -12.71 0.15 10.38
CA ARG A 77 -13.87 0.19 11.28
C ARG A 77 -15.00 -0.71 10.76
N GLU A 78 -15.33 -0.58 9.47
CA GLU A 78 -16.35 -1.42 8.83
C GLU A 78 -16.00 -2.91 8.90
N VAL A 79 -14.73 -3.27 8.69
CA VAL A 79 -14.27 -4.66 8.83
C VAL A 79 -14.48 -5.16 10.26
N TRP A 80 -14.12 -4.38 11.28
CA TRP A 80 -14.31 -4.77 12.68
C TRP A 80 -15.77 -4.91 13.08
N GLU A 81 -16.63 -4.00 12.64
CA GLU A 81 -18.07 -4.06 12.90
C GLU A 81 -18.70 -5.30 12.27
N ASN A 82 -18.38 -5.59 11.00
CA ASN A 82 -18.89 -6.80 10.34
C ASN A 82 -18.30 -8.07 10.96
N TYR A 83 -17.03 -8.05 11.35
CA TYR A 83 -16.41 -9.18 12.05
C TYR A 83 -17.15 -9.50 13.35
N ALA A 84 -17.43 -8.50 14.19
CA ALA A 84 -18.17 -8.70 15.45
C ALA A 84 -19.61 -9.22 15.23
N LEU A 85 -20.28 -8.77 14.17
CA LEU A 85 -21.63 -9.24 13.84
C LEU A 85 -21.67 -10.70 13.38
N VAL A 86 -20.65 -11.12 12.64
CA VAL A 86 -20.52 -12.51 12.19
C VAL A 86 -20.10 -13.41 13.34
N ASP A 87 -19.16 -12.96 14.17
CA ASP A 87 -18.70 -13.68 15.37
C ASP A 87 -19.83 -13.91 16.37
N SER A 88 -20.74 -12.93 16.51
CA SER A 88 -21.95 -13.04 17.34
C SER A 88 -23.09 -13.84 16.69
N GLY A 89 -22.92 -14.34 15.46
CA GLY A 89 -23.95 -15.10 14.74
C GLY A 89 -25.17 -14.27 14.31
N ARG A 90 -25.08 -12.93 14.37
CA ARG A 90 -26.18 -12.02 13.96
C ARG A 90 -26.23 -11.79 12.46
N LYS A 91 -25.13 -12.06 11.75
CA LYS A 91 -25.01 -11.92 10.30
C LYS A 91 -24.26 -13.10 9.72
N ASP A 92 -24.75 -13.58 8.58
CA ASP A 92 -24.02 -14.56 7.81
C ASP A 92 -22.96 -13.91 6.91
N ILE A 93 -21.96 -14.71 6.53
CA ILE A 93 -20.87 -14.26 5.65
C ILE A 93 -21.40 -13.87 4.26
N THR A 94 -22.54 -14.42 3.86
CA THR A 94 -23.25 -14.11 2.61
C THR A 94 -23.64 -12.64 2.54
N ASP A 95 -24.06 -12.07 3.66
CA ASP A 95 -24.69 -10.74 3.75
C ASP A 95 -23.67 -9.60 3.79
N ILE A 96 -22.39 -9.93 3.95
CA ILE A 96 -21.30 -8.98 3.96
C ILE A 96 -21.02 -8.50 2.52
N PRO A 97 -20.67 -7.23 2.31
CA PRO A 97 -20.20 -6.75 1.01
C PRO A 97 -19.01 -7.57 0.49
N ILE A 98 -19.03 -7.96 -0.79
CA ILE A 98 -17.99 -8.79 -1.43
C ILE A 98 -16.56 -8.24 -1.19
N LYS A 99 -16.40 -6.91 -1.18
CA LYS A 99 -15.12 -6.22 -0.93
C LYS A 99 -14.56 -6.48 0.47
N LEU A 100 -15.42 -6.68 1.46
CA LEU A 100 -15.06 -6.89 2.87
C LEU A 100 -14.92 -8.37 3.23
N LYS A 101 -15.57 -9.28 2.49
CA LYS A 101 -15.53 -10.75 2.75
C LYS A 101 -14.11 -11.31 2.92
N LYS A 102 -13.14 -10.77 2.18
CA LYS A 102 -11.73 -11.19 2.28
C LYS A 102 -11.13 -11.00 3.69
N PHE A 103 -11.60 -10.00 4.44
CA PHE A 103 -11.03 -9.61 5.73
C PHE A 103 -11.79 -10.17 6.93
N VAL A 104 -13.02 -10.66 6.74
CA VAL A 104 -13.91 -11.14 7.81
C VAL A 104 -13.90 -12.68 7.90
N LYS A 105 -12.88 -13.36 7.36
CA LYS A 105 -12.83 -14.82 7.43
C LYS A 105 -12.84 -15.29 8.90
N VAL A 106 -13.93 -15.93 9.29
CA VAL A 106 -14.04 -16.63 10.57
C VAL A 106 -13.06 -17.80 10.52
N LYS A 107 -12.32 -18.02 11.60
CA LYS A 107 -11.65 -19.31 11.80
C LYS A 107 -12.77 -20.34 11.90
N GLU A 108 -12.94 -21.18 10.89
CA GLU A 108 -13.61 -22.46 11.15
C GLU A 108 -12.90 -23.06 12.35
N ALA A 109 -13.66 -23.32 13.42
CA ALA A 109 -13.11 -23.82 14.66
C ALA A 109 -12.28 -25.06 14.32
N SER A 110 -10.96 -24.97 14.47
CA SER A 110 -10.07 -26.11 14.37
C SER A 110 -10.45 -27.03 15.51
N LYS A 111 -11.27 -28.04 15.20
CA LYS A 111 -11.55 -29.19 16.05
C LYS A 111 -10.26 -29.94 16.36
#